data_AF-A0A1X1EG36-F1
#
_entry.id   AF-A0A1X1EG36-F1
#
_cell.length_a   1.000
_cell.length_b   1.000
_cell.length_c   1.000
_cell.angle_alpha   90.00
_cell.angle_beta   90.00
_cell.angle_gamma   90.00
#
_symmetry.space_group_name_H-M   'P 1'
#
loop_
_entity.id
_entity.type
_entity.pdbx_description
1 polymer ?
#
loop_
_entity_poly.entity_id
_entity_poly.type
_entity_poly.pdbx_seq_one_letter_code
_entity_poly.pdbx_strand_id
1 'polypeptide(L)' 'MQHIETVLRAYMPGEGDIDVQAWTDAVKATGFDGVWSAELFSPARWEMDHAELAKQVIENMRSYTG' A
#
# COMPACT_ATOMS: atom_id res chain seq x y z
N MET A 1 -2.64 -10.74 22.30
CA MET A 1 -1.69 -9.62 22.13
C MET A 1 -1.61 -9.34 20.64
N GLN A 2 -2.06 -8.18 20.19
CA GLN A 2 -2.06 -7.84 18.76
C GLN A 2 -0.63 -7.38 18.40
N HIS A 3 -0.05 -7.92 17.32
CA HIS A 3 1.27 -7.50 16.88
C HIS A 3 1.14 -6.13 16.19
N ILE A 4 2.06 -5.19 16.47
CA ILE A 4 2.03 -3.83 15.87
C ILE A 4 1.94 -3.89 14.34
N GLU A 5 2.64 -4.84 13.74
CA GLU A 5 2.61 -5.10 12.29
C GLU A 5 1.18 -5.35 11.76
N THR A 6 0.37 -6.13 12.49
CA THR A 6 -1.03 -6.42 12.12
C THR A 6 -1.99 -5.26 12.36
N VAL A 7 -1.53 -4.20 13.01
CA VAL A 7 -2.31 -2.97 13.21
C VAL A 7 -1.93 -1.93 12.15
N LEU A 8 -0.64 -1.80 11.83
CA LEU A 8 -0.18 -0.73 10.94
C LEU A 8 -0.12 -1.14 9.47
N ARG A 9 0.06 -2.42 9.16
CA ARG A 9 0.33 -2.92 7.80
C ARG A 9 -0.74 -3.88 7.29
N ALA A 10 -1.87 -3.94 7.99
CA ALA A 10 -3.00 -4.79 7.63
C ALA A 10 -3.96 -4.14 6.62
N TYR A 11 -3.54 -3.05 5.97
CA TYR A 11 -4.35 -2.20 5.10
C TYR A 11 -3.86 -2.25 3.65
N MET A 12 -4.78 -2.08 2.70
CA MET A 12 -4.45 -1.85 1.30
C MET A 12 -3.79 -0.48 1.10
N PRO A 13 -3.04 -0.25 0.01
CA PRO A 13 -2.60 1.09 -0.36
C PRO A 13 -3.81 2.05 -0.44
N GLY A 14 -3.72 3.18 0.27
CA GLY A 14 -4.81 4.15 0.40
C GLY A 14 -5.91 3.79 1.41
N GLU A 15 -5.81 2.64 2.08
CA GLU A 15 -6.65 2.27 3.22
C GLU A 15 -5.92 2.67 4.51
N GLY A 16 -6.63 3.28 5.46
CA GLY A 16 -6.06 3.78 6.72
C GLY A 16 -5.94 5.31 6.76
N ASP A 17 -5.14 5.81 7.70
CA ASP A 17 -5.10 7.24 8.05
C ASP A 17 -3.92 8.01 7.42
N ILE A 18 -3.06 7.33 6.65
CA ILE A 18 -1.91 7.97 5.99
C ILE A 18 -2.40 8.73 4.76
N ASP A 19 -2.02 10.01 4.65
CA ASP A 19 -2.14 10.76 3.40
C ASP A 19 -1.10 10.26 2.39
N VAL A 20 -1.46 9.20 1.67
CA VAL A 20 -0.58 8.53 0.71
C VAL A 20 -0.19 9.48 -0.42
N GLN A 21 -1.10 10.35 -0.87
CA GLN A 21 -0.80 11.29 -1.96
C GLN A 21 0.29 12.27 -1.54
N ALA A 22 0.11 12.95 -0.40
CA ALA A 22 1.09 13.90 0.11
C ALA A 22 2.47 13.26 0.32
N TRP A 23 2.51 12.02 0.80
CA TRP A 23 3.76 11.27 0.96
C TRP A 23 4.42 10.97 -0.39
N THR A 24 3.69 10.44 -1.37
CA THR A 24 4.25 10.15 -2.70
C THR A 24 4.72 11.42 -3.42
N ASP A 25 4.00 12.53 -3.28
CA ASP A 25 4.38 13.82 -3.85
C ASP A 25 5.69 14.34 -3.24
N ALA A 26 5.85 14.23 -1.92
CA ALA A 26 7.07 14.63 -1.23
C ALA A 26 8.28 13.80 -1.70
N VAL A 27 8.11 12.48 -1.89
CA VAL A 27 9.18 11.60 -2.41
C VAL A 27 9.53 11.98 -3.85
N LYS A 28 8.53 12.18 -4.73
CA LYS A 28 8.77 12.62 -6.12
C LYS A 28 9.49 13.96 -6.18
N ALA A 29 9.18 14.90 -5.27
CA ALA A 29 9.84 16.19 -5.19
C ALA A 29 11.35 16.11 -4.88
N THR A 30 11.83 14.97 -4.35
CA THR A 30 13.28 14.72 -4.19
C THR A 30 14.01 14.39 -5.50
N GLY A 31 13.27 14.20 -6.60
CA GLY A 31 13.79 13.73 -7.88
C GLY A 31 13.76 12.20 -8.03
N PHE A 32 13.06 11.49 -7.15
CA PHE A 32 12.86 10.04 -7.27
C PHE A 32 11.98 9.70 -8.49
N ASP A 33 12.50 8.85 -9.38
CA ASP A 33 11.84 8.36 -10.60
C ASP A 33 11.90 6.81 -10.68
N GLY A 34 11.89 6.16 -9.52
CA GLY A 34 11.99 4.70 -9.41
C GLY A 34 10.64 4.00 -9.34
N VAL A 35 10.68 2.68 -9.10
CA VAL A 35 9.49 1.85 -8.95
C VAL A 35 8.91 1.91 -7.54
N TRP A 36 7.60 1.73 -7.44
CA TRP A 36 6.87 1.66 -6.17
C TRP A 36 6.42 0.23 -5.92
N SER A 37 6.50 -0.21 -4.66
CA SER A 37 6.02 -1.52 -4.23
C SER A 37 5.11 -1.36 -3.03
N ALA A 38 3.99 -2.08 -3.02
CA ALA A 38 3.16 -2.24 -1.85
C ALA A 38 3.67 -3.43 -1.02
N GLU A 39 3.63 -3.31 0.30
CA GLU A 39 3.96 -4.39 1.23
C GLU A 39 2.84 -4.51 2.27
N LEU A 40 2.19 -5.68 2.30
CA LEU A 40 1.03 -5.93 3.15
C LEU A 40 1.36 -7.04 4.17
N PHE A 41 1.02 -6.78 5.43
CA PHE A 41 1.05 -7.77 6.50
C PHE A 41 -0.35 -7.87 7.11
N SER A 42 -1.25 -8.54 6.40
CA SER A 42 -2.66 -8.61 6.74
C SER A 42 -3.15 -10.06 6.73
N PRO A 43 -3.48 -10.64 7.90
CA PRO A 43 -4.07 -11.98 7.97
C PRO A 43 -5.32 -12.13 7.10
N ALA A 44 -6.13 -11.07 6.98
CA ALA A 44 -7.31 -11.08 6.13
C ALA A 44 -6.99 -11.17 4.63
N ARG A 45 -5.81 -10.71 4.20
CA ARG A 45 -5.40 -10.69 2.77
C ARG A 45 -4.64 -11.97 2.41
N TRP A 46 -4.04 -12.66 3.37
CA TRP A 46 -3.40 -13.96 3.15
C TRP A 46 -4.38 -15.04 2.72
N GLU A 47 -5.66 -14.89 3.08
CA GLU A 47 -6.74 -15.83 2.74
C GLU A 47 -7.47 -15.46 1.43
N MET A 48 -7.05 -14.40 0.74
CA MET A 48 -7.67 -13.96 -0.53
C MET A 48 -7.04 -14.66 -1.74
N ASP A 49 -7.79 -14.73 -2.84
CA ASP A 49 -7.21 -15.13 -4.13
C ASP A 49 -6.07 -14.18 -4.53
N HIS A 50 -4.91 -14.75 -4.87
CA HIS A 50 -3.70 -13.97 -5.11
C HIS A 50 -3.80 -13.10 -6.38
N ALA A 51 -4.50 -13.55 -7.42
CA ALA A 51 -4.62 -12.78 -8.66
C ALA A 51 -5.56 -11.60 -8.47
N GLU A 52 -6.68 -11.81 -7.75
CA GLU A 52 -7.60 -10.74 -7.38
C GLU A 52 -6.94 -9.71 -6.46
N LEU A 53 -6.21 -10.18 -5.43
CA LEU A 53 -5.49 -9.31 -4.51
C LEU A 53 -4.42 -8.49 -5.25
N ALA A 54 -3.61 -9.11 -6.09
CA ALA A 54 -2.57 -8.41 -6.86
C ALA A 54 -3.17 -7.33 -7.77
N LYS A 55 -4.32 -7.61 -8.41
CA LYS A 55 -5.04 -6.65 -9.24
C LYS A 55 -5.53 -5.44 -8.43
N GLN A 56 -6.13 -5.68 -7.26
CA GLN A 56 -6.59 -4.60 -6.38
C GLN A 56 -5.42 -3.75 -5.88
N VAL A 57 -4.30 -4.38 -5.50
CA VAL A 57 -3.10 -3.66 -5.04
C VAL A 57 -2.57 -2.73 -6.14
N ILE A 58 -2.41 -3.22 -7.37
CA ILE A 58 -1.88 -2.37 -8.45
C ILE A 58 -2.84 -1.26 -8.86
N GLU A 59 -4.15 -1.52 -8.85
CA GLU A 59 -5.18 -0.51 -9.12
C GLU A 59 -5.12 0.62 -8.08
N ASN A 60 -5.03 0.28 -6.79
CA ASN A 60 -4.90 1.28 -5.73
C ASN A 60 -3.59 2.06 -5.81
N MET A 61 -2.46 1.37 -6.05
CA MET A 61 -1.14 2.03 -6.15
C MET A 61 -1.12 3.08 -7.25
N ARG A 62 -1.69 2.77 -8.43
CA ARG A 62 -1.77 3.71 -9.56
C ARG A 62 -2.48 5.02 -9.23
N SER A 63 -3.44 5.00 -8.30
CA SER A 63 -4.12 6.23 -7.87
C SER A 63 -3.20 7.23 -7.18
N TYR A 64 -2.07 6.78 -6.61
CA TYR A 64 -1.16 7.64 -5.84
C TYR A 64 0.20 7.81 -6.52
N THR A 65 0.68 6.78 -7.21
CA THR A 65 2.05 6.79 -7.74
C THR A 65 2.17 7.35 -9.15
N GLY A 66 1.06 7.46 -9.90
CA GLY A 66 1.07 7.90 -11.30
C GLY A 66 1.41 6.77 -12.27
#